data_AF-A0A5D9C1I5-F1
#
_entry.id   AF-A0A5D9C1I5-F1
#
_cell.length_a   1.000
_cell.length_b   1.000
_cell.length_c   1.000
_cell.angle_alpha   90.00
_cell.angle_beta   90.00
_cell.angle_gamma   90.00
#
_symmetry.space_group_name_H-M   'P 1'
#
loop_
_entity.id
_entity.type
_entity.pdbx_description
1 polymer ?
#
loop_
_entity_poly.entity_id
_entity_poly.type
_entity_poly.pdbx_seq_one_letter_code
_entity_poly.pdbx_strand_id
1 'polypeptide(L)' 'MRYELFSPTRPELPFATTDLELDFDAEQWARQWALAHEDAGDDFTVRGSDGKFSASVFRTKAGQCYIMRKPAAA' A
#
# COMPACT_ATOMS: atom_id res chain seq x y z
N MET A 1 1.43 2.92 -14.30
CA MET A 1 0.64 1.79 -13.78
C MET A 1 -0.26 2.31 -12.65
N ARG A 2 -1.53 1.89 -12.63
CA ARG A 2 -2.48 2.29 -11.58
C ARG A 2 -2.34 1.37 -10.38
N TYR A 3 -2.22 1.94 -9.19
CA TYR A 3 -2.14 1.22 -7.92
C TYR A 3 -3.26 1.61 -6.98
N GLU A 4 -3.72 0.64 -6.21
CA GLU A 4 -4.85 0.75 -5.31
C GLU A 4 -4.47 0.22 -3.92
N LEU A 5 -4.81 0.98 -2.89
CA LEU A 5 -4.64 0.63 -1.48
C LEU A 5 -5.92 0.02 -0.94
N PHE A 6 -5.81 -1.13 -0.29
CA PHE A 6 -6.92 -1.83 0.34
C PHE A 6 -6.66 -2.02 1.84
N SER A 7 -7.62 -1.64 2.67
CA SER A 7 -7.59 -1.97 4.10
C SER A 7 -8.10 -3.40 4.30
N PRO A 8 -7.47 -4.23 5.15
CA PRO A 8 -8.01 -5.54 5.53
C PRO A 8 -9.40 -5.47 6.16
N THR A 9 -9.78 -4.33 6.73
CA THR A 9 -11.10 -4.12 7.32
C THR A 9 -12.19 -3.78 6.30
N ARG A 10 -11.81 -3.41 5.08
CA ARG A 10 -12.70 -3.10 3.94
C ARG A 10 -12.06 -3.55 2.62
N PRO A 11 -11.83 -4.86 2.41
CA PRO A 11 -11.09 -5.37 1.26
C PRO A 11 -11.86 -5.27 -0.08
N GLU A 12 -13.15 -4.97 -0.04
CA GLU A 12 -14.04 -4.94 -1.20
C GLU A 12 -13.95 -3.66 -2.05
N LEU A 13 -13.41 -2.57 -1.50
CA LEU A 13 -13.30 -1.28 -2.17
C LEU A 13 -11.92 -0.66 -1.96
N PRO A 14 -11.30 -0.07 -3.01
CA PRO A 14 -10.04 0.63 -2.85
C PRO A 14 -10.23 1.85 -1.96
N PHE A 15 -9.37 1.98 -0.95
CA PHE A 15 -9.36 3.10 -0.02
C PHE A 15 -8.69 4.33 -0.62
N ALA A 16 -7.67 4.13 -1.46
CA ALA A 16 -7.00 5.17 -2.23
C ALA A 16 -6.46 4.62 -3.54
N THR A 17 -6.27 5.49 -4.53
CA THR A 17 -5.78 5.14 -5.86
C THR A 17 -4.79 6.18 -6.37
N THR A 18 -3.78 5.73 -7.10
CA THR A 18 -2.80 6.62 -7.76
C THR A 18 -2.31 6.01 -9.07
N ASP A 19 -1.83 6.85 -9.98
CA ASP A 19 -1.11 6.44 -11.18
C ASP A 19 0.38 6.72 -10.97
N LEU A 20 1.23 5.70 -11.08
CA LEU A 20 2.68 5.78 -10.83
C LEU A 20 3.48 5.22 -11.99
N GLU A 21 4.68 5.74 -12.23
CA GLU A 21 5.48 5.35 -13.40
C GLU A 21 6.33 4.09 -13.18
N LEU A 22 6.69 3.75 -11.92
CA LEU A 22 7.54 2.60 -11.58
C LEU A 22 7.06 1.82 -10.34
N ASP A 23 7.47 0.55 -10.21
CA ASP A 23 7.12 -0.32 -9.07
C ASP A 23 7.71 0.14 -7.73
N PHE A 24 8.83 0.87 -7.75
CA PHE A 24 9.41 1.44 -6.52
C PHE A 24 8.59 2.62 -5.97
N ASP A 25 7.82 3.29 -6.84
CA ASP A 25 7.02 4.45 -6.45
C ASP A 25 5.79 4.02 -5.64
N ALA A 26 5.28 2.81 -5.85
CA ALA A 26 4.08 2.32 -5.17
C ALA A 26 4.28 2.22 -3.65
N GLU A 27 5.49 1.88 -3.22
CA GLU A 27 5.85 1.75 -1.81
C GLU A 27 6.13 3.09 -1.15
N GLN A 28 6.83 3.96 -1.86
CA GLN A 28 7.04 5.32 -1.37
C GLN A 28 5.71 6.04 -1.23
N TRP A 29 4.83 5.91 -2.23
CA TRP A 29 3.47 6.41 -2.19
C TRP A 29 2.70 5.84 -0.99
N ALA A 30 2.66 4.51 -0.82
CA ALA A 30 1.94 3.88 0.27
C ALA A 30 2.48 4.30 1.65
N ARG A 31 3.80 4.45 1.80
CA ARG A 31 4.43 4.97 3.02
C ARG A 31 4.05 6.42 3.30
N GLN A 32 4.17 7.29 2.30
CA GLN A 32 3.80 8.70 2.42
C GLN A 32 2.34 8.84 2.81
N TRP A 33 1.48 8.02 2.20
CA TRP A 33 0.06 8.00 2.47
C TRP A 33 -0.23 7.59 3.92
N ALA A 34 0.38 6.51 4.42
CA ALA A 34 0.23 6.04 5.81
C ALA A 34 0.76 7.03 6.85
N LEU A 35 1.81 7.80 6.52
CA LEU A 35 2.32 8.86 7.37
C LEU A 35 1.39 10.08 7.39
N ALA A 36 0.76 10.40 6.26
CA ALA A 36 -0.17 11.53 6.15
C ALA A 36 -1.56 11.24 6.76
N HIS A 37 -1.96 9.98 6.87
CA HIS A 37 -3.29 9.57 7.35
C HIS A 37 -3.16 8.57 8.50
N GLU A 38 -3.08 9.11 9.72
CA GLU A 38 -2.80 8.31 10.93
C GLU A 38 -3.90 7.30 11.28
N ASP A 39 -5.15 7.61 10.94
CA ASP A 39 -6.33 6.81 11.30
C ASP A 39 -6.66 5.71 10.29
N ALA A 40 -5.93 5.65 9.19
CA ALA A 40 -6.34 4.81 8.08
C ALA A 40 -6.16 3.30 8.37
N GLY A 41 -5.27 2.93 9.30
CA GLY A 41 -5.24 1.57 9.89
C GLY A 41 -3.85 0.94 9.93
N ASP A 42 -3.68 0.01 10.88
CA ASP A 42 -2.39 -0.61 11.22
C ASP A 42 -1.84 -1.58 10.14
N ASP A 43 -2.61 -1.90 9.07
CA ASP A 43 -2.20 -2.74 7.93
C ASP A 43 -2.96 -2.37 6.63
N PHE A 44 -2.27 -2.43 5.49
CA PHE A 44 -2.76 -2.21 4.13
C PHE A 44 -2.10 -3.12 3.12
N THR A 45 -2.80 -3.38 2.03
CA THR A 45 -2.25 -4.03 0.85
C THR A 45 -2.29 -3.10 -0.36
N VAL A 46 -1.17 -2.99 -1.06
CA VAL A 46 -1.04 -2.31 -2.35
C VAL A 46 -1.18 -3.34 -3.47
N ARG A 47 -2.11 -3.09 -4.39
CA ARG A 47 -2.29 -3.91 -5.60
C ARG A 47 -2.20 -3.05 -6.85
N GLY A 48 -1.67 -3.62 -7.93
CA GLY A 48 -1.82 -3.05 -9.25
C GLY A 48 -3.25 -3.19 -9.75
N SER A 49 -3.63 -2.41 -10.76
CA SER A 49 -4.93 -2.54 -11.45
C SER A 49 -5.13 -3.90 -12.14
N ASP A 50 -4.06 -4.69 -12.29
CA ASP A 50 -4.10 -6.07 -12.76
C ASP A 50 -4.48 -7.07 -11.64
N GLY A 51 -4.77 -6.58 -10.43
CA GLY A 51 -5.11 -7.37 -9.25
C GLY A 51 -3.92 -8.02 -8.55
N LYS A 52 -2.69 -7.85 -9.06
CA LYS A 52 -1.50 -8.48 -8.46
C LYS A 52 -1.05 -7.74 -7.21
N PHE A 53 -0.60 -8.52 -6.24
CA PHE A 53 0.00 -8.03 -5.00
C PHE A 53 1.39 -7.42 -5.25
N SER A 54 1.56 -6.17 -4.83
CA SER A 54 2.84 -5.46 -4.90
C SER A 54 3.52 -5.39 -3.54
N ALA A 55 2.81 -4.94 -2.51
CA ALA A 55 3.34 -4.77 -1.15
C ALA A 55 2.25 -4.78 -0.07
N SER A 56 2.65 -5.05 1.17
CA SER A 56 1.86 -4.82 2.40
C SER A 56 2.53 -3.76 3.26
N VAL A 57 1.74 -2.87 3.86
CA VAL A 57 2.23 -1.77 4.69
C VAL A 57 1.59 -1.85 6.07
N PHE A 58 2.40 -1.88 7.11
CA PHE A 58 1.96 -1.98 8.50
C PHE A 58 2.39 -0.74 9.26
N ARG A 59 1.45 -0.07 9.93
CA ARG A 59 1.75 1.03 10.85
C ARG A 59 1.57 0.51 12.27
N THR A 60 2.58 0.71 13.13
CA THR A 60 2.48 0.32 14.53
C THR A 60 1.90 1.45 15.35
N LYS A 61 1.39 1.13 16.55
CA LYS A 61 0.93 2.12 17.55
C LYS A 61 1.99 3.15 17.95
N ALA A 62 3.27 2.86 17.71
CA ALA A 62 4.38 3.80 17.93
C ALA A 62 4.63 4.74 16.73
N GLY A 63 3.78 4.72 15.70
CA GLY A 63 3.89 5.55 14.50
C GLY A 63 4.91 5.06 13.47
N GLN A 64 5.55 3.90 13.70
CA GLN A 64 6.51 3.34 12.75
C GLN A 64 5.79 2.61 11.62
N CYS A 65 6.28 2.77 10.40
CA CYS A 65 5.73 2.12 9.21
C CYS A 65 6.72 1.08 8.66
N TYR A 66 6.23 -0.12 8.37
CA TYR A 66 6.97 -1.22 7.79
C TYR A 66 6.36 -1.61 6.45
N ILE A 67 7.19 -1.92 5.46
CA ILE A 67 6.76 -2.31 4.12
C ILE A 67 7.32 -3.68 3.79
N MET A 68 6.45 -4.63 3.48
CA MET A 68 6.81 -5.95 2.99
C MET A 68 6.50 -6.04 1.50
N ARG A 69 7.52 -6.32 0.70
CA ARG A 69 7.42 -6.36 -0.76
C ARG A 69 7.25 -7.80 -1.24
N LYS A 70 6.54 -7.99 -2.34
CA LYS A 70 6.71 -9.21 -3.11
C LYS A 70 8.07 -9.16 -3.80
N PRO A 71 8.92 -10.19 -3.67
CA PRO A 71 10.12 -10.28 -4.51
C PRO A 71 9.70 -10.22 -5.98
N ALA A 72 10.44 -9.47 -6.80
CA ALA A 72 10.32 -9.61 -8.24
C ALA A 72 10.55 -11.08 -8.58
N ALA A 73 9.67 -11.67 -9.39
CA ALA A 73 9.92 -13.02 -9.91
C ALA A 73 11.24 -12.95 -10.69
N ALA A 74 12.19 -13.82 -10.35
CA ALA A 74 13.47 -13.94 -11.05
C ALA A 74 13.28 -14.42 -12.49
#